data_AF-A0A2N2LHF8-F1
#
_entry.id   AF-A0A2N2LHF8-F1
#
_cell.length_a   1.000
_cell.length_b   1.000
_cell.length_c   1.000
_cell.angle_alpha   90.00
_cell.angle_beta   90.00
_cell.angle_gamma   90.00
#
_symmetry.space_group_name_H-M   'P 1'
#
loop_
_entity.id
_entity.type
_entity.pdbx_description
1 polymer ?
#
loop_
_entity_poly.entity_id
_entity_poly.type
_entity_poly.pdbx_seq_one_letter_code
_entity_poly.pdbx_strand_id
1 'polypeptide(L)'
;MTLERKADRPADALDYAAHAPRSDGSITVEGLGARVTAHRDAAGIPHIDAPDEASAWFGMGYACAQDRLWQMEWYRRRGAGRWAEVAGRGGVAADIMFRRLRLAQASQVDVAEMSAETRAMFEAYAAGVNAYVIAGQPLPPEYALTGTAWEPWEPWQSVLVFKVRHAIMGKRLSKLAHLEVLRRTSPETYALLESIEPSGINLILPPNGVGSRAYGSAAEEVRAMAADLGTLGSAEGGSNSWAVHGSRTTTGKPVLVNDSHRPLDVPNVYWQVHVWCPDFNVAGAAFPGVPAFPHFGVTDYIAWNITHGQADYQDLWLEQFDPAEPTRYRTEAGWAQAEVERSVIEVKGGVSETIDLVRTRNGEIVHGDPAEGEAIAMRYTATDRPNRQWETFRPMILAQDVAALHETQRGWEEPVNALLSADIEGNIGFLFRGRVPIRSTPKAREFPAPGWTGDHDWIGDVPFEDLPQAINPPEGFLGTANQRPTEATEPYLAHEFTTPGRSTRIAEVLTSQPTFTPEEIIAFQGDTTSIRGRGWAEFLATQGPFSAGAAEAERARAMLAAWDGNVAGDRPAALLYECFRIDVTEAVLRPILGEDAWDWLLHGGNDQGPAQLQRWMYYLGAALPGSAGTP
;
A
#
# COMPACT_ATOMS: atom_id res chain seq x y z
N MET A 1 2.51 26.96 45.11
CA MET A 1 3.12 25.78 44.45
C MET A 1 4.16 26.32 43.49
N THR A 2 5.42 26.24 43.88
CA THR A 2 6.54 26.74 43.09
C THR A 2 7.12 25.55 42.34
N LEU A 3 6.97 25.55 41.02
CA LEU A 3 7.56 24.53 40.16
C LEU A 3 9.01 24.94 39.88
N GLU A 4 9.94 24.45 40.69
CA GLU A 4 11.37 24.52 40.37
C GLU A 4 11.71 23.45 39.34
N ARG A 5 12.20 23.90 38.18
CA ARG A 5 12.70 23.01 37.12
C ARG A 5 14.02 22.42 37.59
N LYS A 6 14.00 21.20 38.13
CA LYS A 6 15.20 20.42 38.43
C LYS A 6 15.92 20.11 37.11
N ALA A 7 16.99 20.84 36.83
CA ALA A 7 17.84 20.62 35.67
C ALA A 7 18.78 19.45 35.92
N ASP A 8 18.23 18.24 36.00
CA ASP A 8 19.00 17.02 35.75
C ASP A 8 18.94 16.76 34.23
N ARG A 9 19.80 17.43 33.44
CA ARG A 9 20.04 16.97 32.06
C ARG A 9 20.80 15.63 32.16
N PRO A 10 20.31 14.53 31.56
CA PRO A 10 21.13 13.33 31.41
C PRO A 10 22.45 13.69 30.72
N ALA A 11 23.55 13.07 31.13
CA ALA A 11 24.85 13.20 30.46
C ALA A 11 24.82 12.72 28.99
N ASP A 12 23.71 12.07 28.58
CA ASP A 12 23.49 11.48 27.26
C ASP A 12 22.42 12.23 26.44
N ALA A 13 22.17 13.51 26.74
CA ALA A 13 21.30 14.32 25.89
C ALA A 13 21.99 14.53 24.52
N LEU A 14 21.59 13.74 23.52
CA LEU A 14 22.00 13.92 22.13
C LEU A 14 21.94 15.39 21.75
N ASP A 15 23.06 15.94 21.29
CA ASP A 15 23.10 17.28 20.72
C ASP A 15 22.51 17.24 19.32
N TYR A 16 21.18 17.27 19.23
CA TYR A 16 20.46 17.32 17.95
C TYR A 16 20.93 18.48 17.06
N ALA A 17 21.46 19.57 17.62
CA ALA A 17 21.99 20.67 16.84
C ALA A 17 23.33 20.32 16.17
N ALA A 18 24.18 19.51 16.81
CA ALA A 18 25.40 18.98 16.20
C ALA A 18 25.12 17.99 15.05
N HIS A 19 23.93 17.39 15.03
CA HIS A 19 23.47 16.50 13.97
C HIS A 19 22.62 17.19 12.89
N ALA A 20 22.37 18.50 13.02
CA ALA A 20 21.60 19.23 12.03
C ALA A 20 22.41 19.39 10.73
N PRO A 21 21.85 19.00 9.56
CA PRO A 21 22.54 19.18 8.29
C PRO A 21 22.76 20.66 8.00
N ARG A 22 23.90 20.99 7.36
CA ARG A 22 24.17 22.36 6.89
C ARG A 22 23.26 22.66 5.70
N SER A 23 22.34 23.60 5.86
CA SER A 23 21.35 23.96 4.83
C SER A 23 21.79 25.09 3.89
N ASP A 24 22.95 25.70 4.13
CA ASP A 24 23.50 26.79 3.34
C ASP A 24 25.02 26.63 3.06
N GLY A 25 25.50 27.40 2.08
CA GLY A 25 26.91 27.44 1.69
C GLY A 25 27.23 26.71 0.39
N SER A 26 28.49 26.35 0.21
CA SER A 26 28.98 25.63 -0.97
C SER A 26 29.93 24.52 -0.51
N ILE A 27 29.78 23.35 -1.11
CA ILE A 27 30.59 22.18 -0.84
C ILE A 27 31.08 21.60 -2.16
N THR A 28 32.33 21.11 -2.16
CA THR A 28 32.88 20.33 -3.27
C THR A 28 32.76 18.87 -2.89
N VAL A 29 32.16 18.08 -3.77
CA VAL A 29 31.95 16.64 -3.59
C VAL A 29 32.56 15.88 -4.75
N GLU A 30 33.05 14.69 -4.48
CA GLU A 30 33.58 13.79 -5.50
C GLU A 30 32.44 13.23 -6.38
N GLY A 31 32.71 12.97 -7.65
CA GLY A 31 31.75 12.38 -8.59
C GLY A 31 30.78 13.38 -9.25
N LEU A 32 30.67 14.61 -8.73
CA LEU A 32 29.85 15.65 -9.34
C LEU A 32 30.67 16.46 -10.35
N GLY A 33 30.41 16.24 -11.64
CA GLY A 33 31.14 16.88 -12.74
C GLY A 33 30.76 18.33 -13.04
N ALA A 34 29.65 18.82 -12.47
CA ALA A 34 29.12 20.15 -12.75
C ALA A 34 28.43 20.78 -11.53
N ARG A 35 28.21 22.09 -11.55
CA ARG A 35 27.58 22.79 -10.43
C ARG A 35 26.10 22.47 -10.34
N VAL A 36 25.68 21.92 -9.21
CA VAL A 36 24.26 21.78 -8.81
C VAL A 36 23.95 22.81 -7.74
N THR A 37 22.77 23.42 -7.82
CA THR A 37 22.27 24.35 -6.80
C THR A 37 21.03 23.74 -6.16
N ALA A 38 20.99 23.67 -4.84
CA ALA A 38 19.79 23.29 -4.10
C ALA A 38 19.32 24.48 -3.26
N HIS A 39 18.09 24.92 -3.46
CA HIS A 39 17.45 25.92 -2.59
C HIS A 39 16.28 25.27 -1.84
N ARG A 40 16.03 25.72 -0.61
CA ARG A 40 14.91 25.23 0.21
C ARG A 40 13.88 26.32 0.38
N ASP A 41 12.61 25.97 0.20
CA ASP A 41 11.50 26.89 0.43
C ASP A 41 11.17 27.05 1.93
N ALA A 42 10.11 27.79 2.24
CA ALA A 42 9.69 28.04 3.62
C ALA A 42 9.20 26.77 4.36
N ALA A 43 8.79 25.72 3.63
CA ALA A 43 8.43 24.43 4.18
C ALA A 43 9.65 23.47 4.29
N GLY A 44 10.82 23.91 3.82
CA GLY A 44 12.04 23.13 3.79
C GLY A 44 12.15 22.19 2.59
N ILE A 45 11.24 22.28 1.61
CA ILE A 45 11.24 21.44 0.41
C ILE A 45 12.46 21.80 -0.44
N PRO A 46 13.31 20.84 -0.83
CA PRO A 46 14.44 21.10 -1.70
C PRO A 46 14.00 21.24 -3.16
N HIS A 47 14.52 22.27 -3.80
CA HIS A 47 14.45 22.54 -5.24
C HIS A 47 15.86 22.46 -5.81
N ILE A 48 16.08 21.50 -6.71
CA ILE A 48 17.38 21.15 -7.26
C ILE A 48 17.47 21.65 -8.69
N ASP A 49 18.41 22.54 -8.95
CA ASP A 49 18.75 23.07 -10.27
C ASP A 49 20.08 22.47 -10.74
N ALA A 50 20.04 21.75 -11.87
CA ALA A 50 21.18 21.04 -12.42
C ALA A 50 21.38 21.33 -13.91
N PRO A 51 22.62 21.27 -14.43
CA PRO A 51 22.91 21.55 -15.84
C PRO A 51 22.59 20.38 -16.78
N ASP A 52 22.42 19.17 -16.23
CA ASP A 52 22.12 17.94 -16.95
C ASP A 52 21.39 16.96 -16.03
N GLU A 53 20.79 15.92 -16.63
CA GLU A 53 20.01 14.90 -15.93
C GLU A 53 20.82 14.12 -14.89
N ALA A 54 22.06 13.72 -15.19
CA ALA A 54 22.89 12.96 -14.25
C ALA A 54 23.17 13.78 -12.97
N SER A 55 23.49 15.06 -13.14
CA SER A 55 23.68 16.01 -12.04
C SER A 55 22.39 16.26 -11.26
N ALA A 56 21.22 16.22 -11.93
CA ALA A 56 19.92 16.37 -11.30
C ALA A 56 19.62 15.20 -10.34
N TRP A 57 19.81 13.97 -10.81
CA TRP A 57 19.64 12.76 -9.99
C TRP A 57 20.63 12.68 -8.84
N PHE A 58 21.88 13.07 -9.08
CA PHE A 58 22.88 13.23 -8.01
C PHE A 58 22.43 14.24 -6.96
N GLY A 59 21.97 15.42 -7.38
CA GLY A 59 21.46 16.45 -6.47
C GLY A 59 20.28 15.98 -5.64
N MET A 60 19.36 15.22 -6.25
CA MET A 60 18.22 14.60 -5.58
C MET A 60 18.68 13.58 -4.53
N GLY A 61 19.66 12.73 -4.85
CA GLY A 61 20.23 11.78 -3.90
C GLY A 61 20.88 12.47 -2.70
N TYR A 62 21.67 13.51 -2.95
CA TYR A 62 22.33 14.29 -1.90
C TYR A 62 21.32 14.98 -0.97
N ALA A 63 20.31 15.65 -1.54
CA ALA A 63 19.26 16.31 -0.77
C ALA A 63 18.40 15.31 0.02
N CYS A 64 18.14 14.13 -0.54
CA CYS A 64 17.39 13.09 0.15
C CYS A 64 18.15 12.52 1.34
N ALA A 65 19.46 12.27 1.20
CA ALA A 65 20.32 11.87 2.31
C ALA A 65 20.34 12.96 3.41
N GLN A 66 20.45 14.22 3.01
CA GLN A 66 20.38 15.34 3.95
C GLN A 66 19.11 15.32 4.81
N ASP A 67 17.96 14.96 4.22
CA ASP A 67 16.66 15.01 4.90
C ASP A 67 16.28 13.71 5.60
N ARG A 68 16.60 12.56 5.00
CA ARG A 68 15.95 11.28 5.28
C ARG A 68 16.92 10.08 5.37
N LEU A 69 18.23 10.30 5.52
CA LEU A 69 19.24 9.21 5.50
C LEU A 69 18.94 8.07 6.48
N TRP A 70 18.51 8.36 7.72
CA TRP A 70 18.14 7.30 8.67
C TRP A 70 16.88 6.53 8.23
N GLN A 71 15.90 7.21 7.66
CA GLN A 71 14.70 6.55 7.13
C GLN A 71 15.06 5.62 5.96
N MET A 72 16.03 6.01 5.13
CA MET A 72 16.56 5.17 4.05
C MET A 72 17.30 3.94 4.60
N GLU A 73 18.16 4.12 5.61
CA GLU A 73 18.85 3.02 6.30
C GLU A 73 17.86 1.99 6.86
N TRP A 74 16.81 2.50 7.50
CA TRP A 74 15.75 1.70 8.08
C TRP A 74 14.98 0.88 7.05
N TYR A 75 14.62 1.47 5.90
CA TYR A 75 14.03 0.72 4.78
C TYR A 75 14.94 -0.36 4.24
N ARG A 76 16.21 -0.01 3.99
CA ARG A 76 17.19 -0.96 3.45
C ARG A 76 17.36 -2.16 4.37
N ARG A 77 17.52 -1.93 5.68
CA ARG A 77 17.69 -3.02 6.66
C ARG A 77 16.47 -3.92 6.72
N ARG A 78 15.26 -3.36 6.69
CA ARG A 78 14.05 -4.19 6.71
C ARG A 78 13.82 -4.95 5.43
N GLY A 79 13.90 -4.30 4.28
CA GLY A 79 13.74 -4.98 3.00
C GLY A 79 14.78 -6.10 2.80
N ALA A 80 15.97 -5.94 3.37
CA ALA A 80 17.02 -6.95 3.33
C ALA A 80 16.95 -7.98 4.48
N GLY A 81 16.01 -7.88 5.41
CA GLY A 81 15.92 -8.72 6.60
C GLY A 81 17.19 -8.66 7.46
N ARG A 82 17.56 -7.45 7.88
CA ARG A 82 18.73 -7.07 8.69
C ARG A 82 18.36 -6.11 9.83
N TRP A 83 17.09 -6.00 10.19
CA TRP A 83 16.63 -5.10 11.25
C TRP A 83 17.01 -5.61 12.65
N ALA A 84 17.13 -6.92 12.86
CA ALA A 84 17.58 -7.53 14.10
C ALA A 84 19.03 -7.15 14.47
N GLU A 85 19.85 -6.73 13.50
CA GLU A 85 21.18 -6.14 13.72
C GLU A 85 21.11 -4.83 14.52
N VAL A 86 19.95 -4.15 14.48
CA VAL A 86 19.71 -2.86 15.15
C VAL A 86 18.76 -3.02 16.34
N ALA A 87 17.63 -3.70 16.13
CA ALA A 87 16.55 -3.89 17.11
C ALA A 87 16.74 -5.11 18.02
N GLY A 88 17.75 -5.95 17.78
CA GLY A 88 17.95 -7.20 18.50
C GLY A 88 16.81 -8.18 18.24
N ARG A 89 16.49 -9.01 19.24
CA ARG A 89 15.54 -10.13 19.09
C ARG A 89 14.14 -9.72 18.63
N GLY A 90 13.71 -8.50 18.95
CA GLY A 90 12.42 -7.97 18.50
C GLY A 90 12.30 -7.84 16.97
N GLY A 91 13.42 -7.72 16.24
CA GLY A 91 13.42 -7.60 14.78
C GLY A 91 13.44 -8.94 14.03
N VAL A 92 13.67 -10.07 14.71
CA VAL A 92 13.93 -11.36 14.05
C VAL A 92 12.73 -11.83 13.22
N ALA A 93 11.51 -11.72 13.74
CA ALA A 93 10.32 -12.18 13.01
C ALA A 93 10.13 -11.43 11.68
N ALA A 94 10.31 -10.11 11.70
CA ALA A 94 10.24 -9.28 10.49
C ALA A 94 11.37 -9.63 9.51
N ASP A 95 12.58 -9.87 10.00
CA ASP A 95 13.72 -10.25 9.17
C ASP A 95 13.49 -11.60 8.47
N ILE A 96 12.99 -12.61 9.18
CA ILE A 96 12.66 -13.92 8.60
C ILE A 96 11.68 -13.73 7.42
N MET A 97 10.64 -12.91 7.60
CA MET A 97 9.65 -12.67 6.55
C MET A 97 10.27 -12.00 5.32
N PHE A 98 11.03 -10.91 5.49
CA PHE A 98 11.65 -10.22 4.34
C PHE A 98 12.74 -11.06 3.66
N ARG A 99 13.43 -11.93 4.40
CA ARG A 99 14.34 -12.93 3.80
C ARG A 99 13.58 -13.95 2.97
N ARG A 100 12.46 -14.48 3.46
CA ARG A 100 11.58 -15.40 2.73
C ARG A 100 10.98 -14.77 1.47
N LEU A 101 10.64 -13.48 1.50
CA LEU A 101 10.19 -12.76 0.31
C LEU A 101 11.30 -12.53 -0.74
N ARG A 102 12.58 -12.64 -0.36
CA ARG A 102 13.76 -12.43 -1.22
C ARG A 102 13.77 -11.10 -1.99
N LEU A 103 13.17 -10.05 -1.42
CA LEU A 103 13.07 -8.74 -2.08
C LEU A 103 14.44 -8.14 -2.40
N ALA A 104 15.43 -8.31 -1.53
CA ALA A 104 16.79 -7.80 -1.77
C ALA A 104 17.44 -8.44 -3.00
N GLN A 105 17.34 -9.77 -3.14
CA GLN A 105 17.87 -10.47 -4.31
C GLN A 105 17.12 -10.08 -5.58
N ALA A 106 15.79 -10.02 -5.54
CA ALA A 106 14.99 -9.56 -6.67
C ALA A 106 15.39 -8.13 -7.09
N SER A 107 15.67 -7.26 -6.11
CA SER A 107 16.12 -5.88 -6.39
C SER A 107 17.48 -5.81 -7.07
N GLN A 108 18.41 -6.71 -6.72
CA GLN A 108 19.72 -6.81 -7.38
C GLN A 108 19.58 -7.32 -8.82
N VAL A 109 18.73 -8.32 -9.03
CA VAL A 109 18.42 -8.85 -10.37
C VAL A 109 17.77 -7.77 -11.24
N ASP A 110 16.79 -7.04 -10.71
CA ASP A 110 16.13 -5.95 -11.43
C ASP A 110 17.14 -4.90 -11.94
N VAL A 111 18.05 -4.45 -11.07
CA VAL A 111 19.11 -3.50 -11.48
C VAL A 111 20.03 -4.10 -12.53
N ALA A 112 20.38 -5.39 -12.39
CA ALA A 112 21.24 -6.08 -13.35
C ALA A 112 20.61 -6.16 -14.76
N GLU A 113 19.28 -6.14 -14.86
CA GLU A 113 18.52 -6.18 -16.12
C GLU A 113 18.09 -4.79 -16.63
N MET A 114 18.28 -3.72 -15.84
CA MET A 114 17.99 -2.35 -16.30
C MET A 114 18.78 -1.97 -17.55
N SER A 115 18.16 -1.18 -18.42
CA SER A 115 18.85 -0.48 -19.50
C SER A 115 19.96 0.41 -18.96
N ALA A 116 20.95 0.72 -19.80
CA ALA A 116 22.07 1.59 -19.42
C ALA A 116 21.59 2.98 -18.96
N GLU A 117 20.54 3.50 -19.59
CA GLU A 117 19.93 4.79 -19.27
C GLU A 117 19.27 4.78 -17.89
N THR A 118 18.37 3.81 -17.63
CA THR A 118 17.71 3.67 -16.34
C THR A 118 18.72 3.38 -15.23
N ARG A 119 19.72 2.52 -15.49
CA ARG A 119 20.78 2.25 -14.50
C ARG A 119 21.57 3.50 -14.15
N ALA A 120 21.94 4.33 -15.15
CA ALA A 120 22.69 5.55 -14.92
C ALA A 120 21.94 6.54 -14.00
N MET A 121 20.60 6.63 -14.10
CA MET A 121 19.76 7.40 -13.18
C MET A 121 19.89 6.92 -11.73
N PHE A 122 19.79 5.60 -11.51
CA PHE A 122 19.92 5.03 -10.16
C PHE A 122 21.33 5.15 -9.60
N GLU A 123 22.37 4.99 -10.43
CA GLU A 123 23.76 5.17 -10.06
C GLU A 123 24.07 6.62 -9.67
N ALA A 124 23.58 7.60 -10.45
CA ALA A 124 23.76 9.02 -10.14
C ALA A 124 23.11 9.40 -8.80
N TYR A 125 21.89 8.92 -8.54
CA TYR A 125 21.23 9.12 -7.25
C TYR A 125 22.01 8.49 -6.10
N ALA A 126 22.45 7.24 -6.24
CA ALA A 126 23.25 6.55 -5.23
C ALA A 126 24.57 7.28 -4.95
N ALA A 127 25.24 7.79 -6.00
CA ALA A 127 26.44 8.60 -5.86
C ALA A 127 26.17 9.89 -5.07
N GLY A 128 25.03 10.56 -5.29
CA GLY A 128 24.62 11.73 -4.52
C GLY A 128 24.41 11.44 -3.03
N VAL A 129 23.72 10.32 -2.72
CA VAL A 129 23.53 9.85 -1.33
C VAL A 129 24.88 9.59 -0.65
N ASN A 130 25.78 8.90 -1.34
CA ASN A 130 27.11 8.58 -0.83
C ASN A 130 27.97 9.83 -0.62
N ALA A 131 27.90 10.78 -1.56
CA ALA A 131 28.63 12.03 -1.50
C ALA A 131 28.28 12.86 -0.25
N TYR A 132 27.03 12.83 0.22
CA TYR A 132 26.64 13.49 1.47
C TYR A 132 27.51 13.01 2.65
N VAL A 133 27.63 11.70 2.82
CA VAL A 133 28.40 11.12 3.94
C VAL A 133 29.91 11.26 3.73
N ILE A 134 30.40 10.99 2.51
CA ILE A 134 31.84 11.08 2.17
C ILE A 134 32.36 12.50 2.35
N ALA A 135 31.55 13.52 2.05
CA ALA A 135 31.91 14.93 2.25
C ALA A 135 31.90 15.36 3.73
N GLY A 136 31.77 14.42 4.67
CA GLY A 136 31.85 14.66 6.11
C GLY A 136 30.63 15.40 6.67
N GLN A 137 29.47 15.32 6.01
CA GLN A 137 28.25 15.87 6.57
C GLN A 137 27.80 15.07 7.81
N PRO A 138 27.11 15.71 8.78
CA PRO A 138 26.64 15.03 9.96
C PRO A 138 25.72 13.86 9.62
N LEU A 139 25.98 12.70 10.24
CA LEU A 139 25.04 11.59 10.23
C LEU A 139 23.87 11.89 11.18
N PRO A 140 22.66 11.41 10.86
CA PRO A 140 21.53 11.44 11.79
C PRO A 140 21.89 10.83 13.16
N PRO A 141 21.35 11.37 14.27
CA PRO A 141 21.70 10.94 15.62
C PRO A 141 21.43 9.45 15.89
N GLU A 142 20.49 8.85 15.16
CA GLU A 142 20.12 7.45 15.27
C GLU A 142 21.28 6.48 14.97
N TYR A 143 22.20 6.85 14.08
CA TYR A 143 23.42 6.06 13.85
C TYR A 143 24.26 5.95 15.14
N ALA A 144 24.46 7.06 15.86
CA ALA A 144 25.18 7.08 17.12
C ALA A 144 24.42 6.34 18.23
N LEU A 145 23.09 6.54 18.34
CA LEU A 145 22.25 5.86 19.33
C LEU A 145 22.26 4.34 19.18
N THR A 146 22.23 3.87 17.94
CA THR A 146 22.12 2.44 17.65
C THR A 146 23.48 1.76 17.54
N GLY A 147 24.57 2.54 17.40
CA GLY A 147 25.89 2.02 17.07
C GLY A 147 25.96 1.46 15.65
N THR A 148 25.01 1.83 14.78
CA THR A 148 24.96 1.36 13.39
C THR A 148 26.08 2.03 12.60
N ALA A 149 26.86 1.24 11.86
CA ALA A 149 27.82 1.78 10.90
C ALA A 149 27.09 2.16 9.61
N TRP A 150 27.49 3.28 9.01
CA TRP A 150 27.03 3.62 7.66
C TRP A 150 27.65 2.67 6.63
N GLU A 151 26.84 2.27 5.65
CA GLU A 151 27.26 1.47 4.49
C GLU A 151 26.87 2.23 3.21
N PRO A 152 27.72 2.23 2.17
CA PRO A 152 27.41 2.89 0.90
C PRO A 152 26.04 2.49 0.33
N TRP A 153 25.33 3.49 -0.20
CA TRP A 153 24.11 3.30 -0.94
C TRP A 153 24.41 2.76 -2.34
N GLU A 154 23.71 1.69 -2.72
CA GLU A 154 23.84 1.04 -4.03
C GLU A 154 22.49 1.10 -4.78
N PRO A 155 22.49 1.12 -6.12
CA PRO A 155 21.25 1.23 -6.93
C PRO A 155 20.12 0.28 -6.53
N TRP A 156 20.43 -0.98 -6.21
CA TRP A 156 19.43 -1.99 -5.86
C TRP A 156 18.69 -1.67 -4.56
N GLN A 157 19.27 -0.82 -3.70
CA GLN A 157 18.64 -0.42 -2.44
C GLN A 157 17.50 0.56 -2.70
N SER A 158 17.58 1.37 -3.76
CA SER A 158 16.47 2.20 -4.23
C SER A 158 15.30 1.35 -4.74
N VAL A 159 15.60 0.29 -5.50
CA VAL A 159 14.60 -0.70 -5.92
C VAL A 159 13.98 -1.40 -4.71
N LEU A 160 14.80 -1.80 -3.74
CA LEU A 160 14.36 -2.46 -2.51
C LEU A 160 13.41 -1.58 -1.68
N VAL A 161 13.74 -0.30 -1.50
CA VAL A 161 12.88 0.68 -0.81
C VAL A 161 11.50 0.73 -1.43
N PHE A 162 11.42 0.71 -2.76
CA PHE A 162 10.13 0.69 -3.43
C PHE A 162 9.40 -0.64 -3.18
N LYS A 163 10.03 -1.80 -3.42
CA LYS A 163 9.39 -3.11 -3.23
C LYS A 163 8.91 -3.34 -1.80
N VAL A 164 9.73 -3.01 -0.80
CA VAL A 164 9.40 -3.24 0.62
C VAL A 164 8.14 -2.47 1.05
N ARG A 165 7.94 -1.26 0.50
CA ARG A 165 6.75 -0.45 0.79
C ARG A 165 5.46 -0.99 0.15
N HIS A 166 5.56 -1.85 -0.85
CA HIS A 166 4.43 -2.37 -1.63
C HIS A 166 4.16 -3.87 -1.44
N ALA A 167 5.06 -4.59 -0.77
CA ALA A 167 4.97 -6.05 -0.53
C ALA A 167 3.67 -6.51 0.18
N ILE A 168 2.98 -5.61 0.88
CA ILE A 168 1.73 -5.89 1.60
C ILE A 168 0.47 -5.34 0.93
N MET A 169 0.57 -4.78 -0.28
CA MET A 169 -0.57 -4.18 -0.96
C MET A 169 -1.38 -5.17 -1.82
N GLY A 170 -0.89 -6.40 -2.02
CA GLY A 170 -1.64 -7.46 -2.71
C GLY A 170 -2.68 -8.16 -1.82
N LYS A 171 -3.25 -9.27 -2.31
CA LYS A 171 -4.39 -9.96 -1.68
C LYS A 171 -4.04 -11.18 -0.82
N ARG A 172 -2.74 -11.43 -0.54
CA ARG A 172 -2.32 -12.59 0.25
C ARG A 172 -2.98 -12.64 1.64
N LEU A 173 -3.09 -11.48 2.33
CA LEU A 173 -3.63 -11.40 3.67
C LEU A 173 -5.14 -11.60 3.67
N SER A 174 -5.84 -11.04 2.69
CA SER A 174 -7.26 -11.28 2.45
C SER A 174 -7.56 -12.76 2.26
N LYS A 175 -6.78 -13.47 1.43
CA LYS A 175 -6.94 -14.91 1.18
C LYS A 175 -6.77 -15.75 2.45
N LEU A 176 -5.78 -15.42 3.29
CA LEU A 176 -5.61 -16.09 4.58
C LEU A 176 -6.74 -15.74 5.55
N ALA A 177 -7.25 -14.50 5.52
CA ALA A 177 -8.37 -14.08 6.36
C ALA A 177 -9.66 -14.81 5.98
N HIS A 178 -9.97 -14.90 4.68
CA HIS A 178 -11.11 -15.64 4.14
C HIS A 178 -11.06 -17.10 4.57
N LEU A 179 -9.89 -17.73 4.47
CA LEU A 179 -9.67 -19.10 4.92
C LEU A 179 -9.98 -19.28 6.41
N GLU A 180 -9.55 -18.35 7.26
CA GLU A 180 -9.77 -18.46 8.70
C GLU A 180 -11.22 -18.17 9.10
N VAL A 181 -11.93 -17.28 8.42
CA VAL A 181 -13.39 -17.12 8.57
C VAL A 181 -14.08 -18.43 8.22
N LEU A 182 -13.79 -19.02 7.06
CA LEU A 182 -14.39 -20.29 6.63
C LEU A 182 -14.10 -21.42 7.61
N ARG A 183 -12.90 -21.47 8.20
CA ARG A 183 -12.50 -22.49 9.19
C ARG A 183 -13.19 -22.34 10.54
N ARG A 184 -13.39 -21.10 11.00
CA ARG A 184 -14.02 -20.79 12.30
C ARG A 184 -15.56 -20.83 12.24
N THR A 185 -16.12 -20.85 11.04
CA THR A 185 -17.56 -20.87 10.79
C THR A 185 -17.97 -22.16 10.07
N SER A 186 -18.78 -22.06 9.01
CA SER A 186 -19.13 -23.17 8.13
C SER A 186 -19.18 -22.67 6.68
N PRO A 187 -19.12 -23.56 5.67
CA PRO A 187 -19.33 -23.17 4.28
C PRO A 187 -20.64 -22.42 4.04
N GLU A 188 -21.71 -22.81 4.72
CA GLU A 188 -23.03 -22.16 4.62
C GLU A 188 -23.00 -20.75 5.24
N THR A 189 -22.40 -20.58 6.42
CA THR A 189 -22.23 -19.27 7.04
C THR A 189 -21.34 -18.37 6.18
N TYR A 190 -20.24 -18.90 5.65
CA TYR A 190 -19.36 -18.16 4.76
C TYR A 190 -20.09 -17.71 3.48
N ALA A 191 -20.85 -18.60 2.84
CA ALA A 191 -21.66 -18.29 1.66
C ALA A 191 -22.82 -17.33 1.95
N LEU A 192 -23.26 -17.20 3.20
CA LEU A 192 -24.23 -16.17 3.60
C LEU A 192 -23.57 -14.78 3.67
N LEU A 193 -22.32 -14.71 4.11
CA LEU A 193 -21.56 -13.47 4.29
C LEU A 193 -20.94 -12.98 2.97
N GLU A 194 -20.50 -13.91 2.12
CA GLU A 194 -19.99 -13.63 0.79
C GLU A 194 -21.05 -13.82 -0.29
N SER A 195 -21.12 -12.89 -1.25
CA SER A 195 -22.11 -12.92 -2.33
C SER A 195 -21.93 -14.07 -3.36
N ILE A 196 -20.98 -14.98 -3.14
CA ILE A 196 -20.64 -16.09 -4.02
C ILE A 196 -20.49 -17.34 -3.15
N GLU A 197 -21.19 -18.43 -3.48
CA GLU A 197 -20.91 -19.73 -2.86
C GLU A 197 -19.45 -20.12 -3.14
N PRO A 198 -18.65 -20.53 -2.14
CA PRO A 198 -17.29 -20.99 -2.35
C PRO A 198 -17.31 -22.24 -3.24
N SER A 199 -17.22 -22.04 -4.56
CA SER A 199 -17.50 -23.09 -5.54
C SER A 199 -16.49 -24.24 -5.42
N GLY A 200 -16.97 -25.40 -4.95
CA GLY A 200 -16.25 -26.68 -5.05
C GLY A 200 -14.92 -26.77 -4.29
N ILE A 201 -14.75 -26.00 -3.21
CA ILE A 201 -13.61 -26.17 -2.29
C ILE A 201 -13.94 -27.35 -1.37
N ASN A 202 -13.51 -28.55 -1.74
CA ASN A 202 -13.24 -29.55 -0.72
C ASN A 202 -12.18 -28.91 0.19
N LEU A 203 -12.53 -28.57 1.43
CA LEU A 203 -11.58 -28.05 2.41
C LEU A 203 -10.47 -29.10 2.58
N ILE A 204 -9.36 -28.91 1.86
CA ILE A 204 -8.18 -29.77 1.91
C ILE A 204 -7.42 -29.55 3.22
N LEU A 205 -7.61 -28.39 3.85
CA LEU A 205 -6.95 -28.00 5.09
C LEU A 205 -7.69 -28.55 6.32
N PRO A 206 -7.04 -29.36 7.16
CA PRO A 206 -7.63 -29.81 8.41
C PRO A 206 -7.80 -28.64 9.41
N PRO A 207 -8.82 -28.69 10.29
CA PRO A 207 -8.89 -27.79 11.45
C PRO A 207 -7.59 -27.90 12.27
N ASN A 208 -6.94 -26.76 12.53
CA ASN A 208 -5.61 -26.63 13.19
C ASN A 208 -4.37 -26.99 12.34
N GLY A 209 -4.50 -27.07 11.02
CA GLY A 209 -3.38 -27.27 10.06
C GLY A 209 -2.57 -26.00 9.75
N VAL A 210 -1.67 -26.11 8.76
CA VAL A 210 -0.72 -25.04 8.37
C VAL A 210 -1.39 -23.72 8.01
N GLY A 211 -2.62 -23.73 7.47
CA GLY A 211 -3.37 -22.50 7.16
C GLY A 211 -3.64 -21.59 8.37
N SER A 212 -4.01 -22.18 9.53
CA SER A 212 -4.26 -21.40 10.76
C SER A 212 -2.96 -20.89 11.38
N ARG A 213 -1.89 -21.71 11.36
CA ARG A 213 -0.54 -21.28 11.75
C ARG A 213 -0.03 -20.16 10.85
N ALA A 214 -0.28 -20.25 9.54
CA ALA A 214 0.13 -19.26 8.57
C ALA A 214 -0.62 -17.93 8.70
N TYR A 215 -1.92 -17.94 9.00
CA TYR A 215 -2.63 -16.70 9.35
C TYR A 215 -2.06 -16.10 10.63
N GLY A 216 -1.87 -16.90 11.68
CA GLY A 216 -1.28 -16.45 12.95
C GLY A 216 0.09 -15.79 12.75
N SER A 217 0.99 -16.43 12.01
CA SER A 217 2.30 -15.87 11.65
C SER A 217 2.16 -14.63 10.76
N ALA A 218 1.31 -14.65 9.74
CA ALA A 218 1.09 -13.50 8.86
C ALA A 218 0.54 -12.28 9.63
N ALA A 219 -0.35 -12.50 10.59
CA ALA A 219 -0.90 -11.44 11.44
C ALA A 219 0.16 -10.89 12.41
N GLU A 220 0.97 -11.75 13.02
CA GLU A 220 2.14 -11.32 13.82
C GLU A 220 3.14 -10.52 13.00
N GLU A 221 3.45 -10.97 11.77
CA GLU A 221 4.32 -10.27 10.83
C GLU A 221 3.75 -8.91 10.42
N VAL A 222 2.45 -8.80 10.16
CA VAL A 222 1.81 -7.52 9.81
C VAL A 222 1.82 -6.58 11.02
N ARG A 223 1.56 -7.06 12.24
CA ARG A 223 1.69 -6.23 13.46
C ARG A 223 3.11 -5.79 13.68
N ALA A 224 4.05 -6.73 13.54
CA ALA A 224 5.48 -6.45 13.62
C ALA A 224 5.77 -5.35 12.62
N MET A 225 5.48 -5.55 11.33
CA MET A 225 5.73 -4.61 10.23
C MET A 225 5.03 -3.25 10.40
N ALA A 226 3.80 -3.18 10.90
CA ALA A 226 3.10 -1.91 11.12
C ALA A 226 3.73 -1.12 12.29
N ALA A 227 3.90 -1.77 13.45
CA ALA A 227 4.60 -1.18 14.59
C ALA A 227 6.03 -0.78 14.21
N ASP A 228 6.65 -1.63 13.40
CA ASP A 228 7.96 -1.44 12.87
C ASP A 228 7.97 -0.22 11.95
N LEU A 229 7.04 -0.09 10.98
CA LEU A 229 6.98 1.00 9.99
C LEU A 229 6.60 2.37 10.59
N GLY A 230 6.55 2.48 11.94
CA GLY A 230 6.33 3.74 12.63
C GLY A 230 4.92 4.28 12.46
N THR A 231 3.95 3.43 12.10
CA THR A 231 2.57 3.82 11.91
C THR A 231 1.95 4.15 13.27
N LEU A 232 1.56 5.41 13.49
CA LEU A 232 0.86 5.83 14.70
C LEU A 232 -0.65 5.64 14.50
N GLY A 233 -1.21 4.64 15.19
CA GLY A 233 -2.65 4.40 15.27
C GLY A 233 -3.25 3.53 14.14
N SER A 234 -4.51 3.13 14.31
CA SER A 234 -5.32 2.50 13.27
C SER A 234 -6.03 3.58 12.45
N ALA A 235 -5.57 3.85 11.24
CA ALA A 235 -6.34 4.60 10.25
C ALA A 235 -6.96 3.60 9.28
N GLU A 236 -8.24 3.77 8.95
CA GLU A 236 -8.79 3.16 7.73
C GLU A 236 -7.91 3.61 6.55
N GLY A 237 -7.12 2.68 5.99
CA GLY A 237 -6.29 2.95 4.84
C GLY A 237 -7.13 3.13 3.58
N GLY A 238 -6.71 4.00 2.68
CA GLY A 238 -7.45 4.30 1.45
C GLY A 238 -6.80 5.41 0.65
N SER A 239 -7.45 5.86 -0.41
CA SER A 239 -7.09 7.09 -1.10
C SER A 239 -8.32 7.58 -1.87
N ASN A 240 -8.46 8.89 -2.02
CA ASN A 240 -9.32 9.51 -3.01
C ASN A 240 -8.46 10.16 -4.10
N SER A 241 -8.96 10.19 -5.32
CA SER A 241 -8.48 11.05 -6.38
C SER A 241 -9.61 11.37 -7.35
N TRP A 242 -9.60 12.58 -7.89
CA TRP A 242 -10.50 12.96 -8.97
C TRP A 242 -9.84 13.93 -9.94
N ALA A 243 -10.27 13.85 -11.20
CA ALA A 243 -9.85 14.74 -12.26
C ALA A 243 -11.09 15.37 -12.90
N VAL A 244 -11.10 16.70 -13.04
CA VAL A 244 -12.19 17.46 -13.64
C VAL A 244 -11.69 18.05 -14.95
N HIS A 245 -12.35 17.72 -16.06
CA HIS A 245 -11.97 18.17 -17.39
C HIS A 245 -12.15 19.69 -17.54
N GLY A 246 -11.33 20.32 -18.40
CA GLY A 246 -11.36 21.78 -18.60
C GLY A 246 -12.75 22.35 -18.95
N SER A 247 -13.59 21.60 -19.68
CA SER A 247 -14.98 22.00 -20.01
C SER A 247 -15.91 22.15 -18.79
N ARG A 248 -15.51 21.62 -17.63
CA ARG A 248 -16.26 21.69 -16.37
C ARG A 248 -15.61 22.62 -15.36
N THR A 249 -14.64 23.42 -15.79
CA THR A 249 -13.94 24.39 -14.94
C THR A 249 -14.13 25.81 -15.46
N THR A 250 -14.14 26.81 -14.58
CA THR A 250 -14.23 28.23 -14.98
C THR A 250 -12.98 28.74 -15.71
N THR A 251 -11.85 28.06 -15.56
CA THR A 251 -10.56 28.41 -16.18
C THR A 251 -10.37 27.78 -17.56
N GLY A 252 -11.17 26.78 -17.92
CA GLY A 252 -10.95 25.96 -19.11
C GLY A 252 -9.77 24.99 -18.99
N LYS A 253 -9.15 24.87 -17.81
CA LYS A 253 -8.00 23.99 -17.54
C LYS A 253 -8.40 22.89 -16.55
N PRO A 254 -7.88 21.67 -16.70
CA PRO A 254 -8.32 20.58 -15.85
C PRO A 254 -7.77 20.76 -14.43
N VAL A 255 -8.46 20.17 -13.46
CA VAL A 255 -8.02 20.13 -12.05
C VAL A 255 -7.89 18.68 -11.63
N LEU A 256 -6.69 18.30 -11.22
CA LEU A 256 -6.38 16.98 -10.67
C LEU A 256 -6.17 17.09 -9.17
N VAL A 257 -6.87 16.26 -8.39
CA VAL A 257 -6.80 16.27 -6.93
C VAL A 257 -6.38 14.90 -6.41
N ASN A 258 -5.47 14.90 -5.44
CA ASN A 258 -4.97 13.70 -4.78
C ASN A 258 -5.20 13.79 -3.27
N ASP A 259 -5.65 12.71 -2.66
CA ASP A 259 -5.93 12.63 -1.23
C ASP A 259 -5.65 11.20 -0.71
N SER A 260 -4.38 10.90 -0.46
CA SER A 260 -3.93 9.57 -0.03
C SER A 260 -4.10 9.38 1.47
N HIS A 261 -4.88 8.37 1.88
CA HIS A 261 -5.16 8.05 3.29
C HIS A 261 -4.24 6.93 3.76
N ARG A 262 -3.19 7.32 4.48
CA ARG A 262 -2.26 6.40 5.13
C ARG A 262 -2.29 6.63 6.64
N PRO A 263 -1.89 5.63 7.44
CA PRO A 263 -1.57 5.85 8.84
C PRO A 263 -0.61 7.05 9.00
N LEU A 264 -0.73 7.74 10.13
CA LEU A 264 0.14 8.87 10.44
C LEU A 264 1.54 8.32 10.78
N ASP A 265 2.50 8.55 9.89
CA ASP A 265 3.89 8.11 10.05
C ASP A 265 4.80 9.30 10.36
N VAL A 266 5.80 9.11 11.23
CA VAL A 266 6.84 10.10 11.50
C VAL A 266 8.23 9.45 11.41
N PRO A 267 9.09 9.84 10.45
CA PRO A 267 8.82 10.73 9.32
C PRO A 267 7.85 10.11 8.28
N ASN A 268 7.05 10.94 7.61
CA ASN A 268 6.07 10.49 6.62
C ASN A 268 6.73 9.66 5.49
N VAL A 269 5.98 8.73 4.90
CA VAL A 269 6.45 7.89 3.78
C VAL A 269 6.95 8.68 2.57
N TYR A 270 6.35 9.82 2.27
CA TYR A 270 6.71 10.65 1.13
C TYR A 270 7.66 11.77 1.54
N TRP A 271 8.55 12.10 0.61
CA TRP A 271 9.44 13.24 0.65
C TRP A 271 9.17 14.10 -0.58
N GLN A 272 8.79 15.35 -0.34
CA GLN A 272 8.53 16.30 -1.40
C GLN A 272 9.84 16.89 -1.91
N VAL A 273 9.95 17.01 -3.22
CA VAL A 273 11.14 17.53 -3.88
C VAL A 273 10.78 18.07 -5.26
N HIS A 274 11.51 19.09 -5.68
CA HIS A 274 11.48 19.63 -7.03
C HIS A 274 12.86 19.45 -7.68
N VAL A 275 12.89 18.97 -8.91
CA VAL A 275 14.11 18.69 -9.67
C VAL A 275 13.97 19.29 -11.06
N TRP A 276 14.95 20.13 -11.43
CA TRP A 276 15.02 20.81 -12.71
C TRP A 276 16.36 20.58 -13.39
N CYS A 277 16.31 20.31 -14.69
CA CYS A 277 17.42 20.39 -15.62
C CYS A 277 16.90 20.80 -17.02
N PRO A 278 17.75 21.02 -18.04
CA PRO A 278 17.27 21.37 -19.38
C PRO A 278 16.33 20.34 -20.02
N ASP A 279 16.40 19.07 -19.61
CA ASP A 279 15.61 17.98 -20.18
C ASP A 279 14.23 17.82 -19.52
N PHE A 280 14.09 18.20 -18.24
CA PHE A 280 12.82 18.11 -17.52
C PHE A 280 12.71 19.07 -16.34
N ASN A 281 11.45 19.37 -16.00
CA ASN A 281 11.07 20.12 -14.82
C ASN A 281 9.98 19.32 -14.07
N VAL A 282 10.26 18.82 -12.88
CA VAL A 282 9.33 17.96 -12.15
C VAL A 282 9.31 18.26 -10.65
N ALA A 283 8.11 18.33 -10.09
CA ALA A 283 7.88 18.38 -8.66
C ALA A 283 6.88 17.30 -8.24
N GLY A 284 6.97 16.85 -7.00
CA GLY A 284 6.02 15.88 -6.49
C GLY A 284 6.45 15.25 -5.18
N ALA A 285 5.90 14.08 -4.90
CA ALA A 285 6.22 13.28 -3.72
C ALA A 285 6.96 12.00 -4.14
N ALA A 286 8.22 11.91 -3.76
CA ALA A 286 9.07 10.75 -3.96
C ALA A 286 9.11 9.88 -2.69
N PHE A 287 9.53 8.62 -2.84
CA PHE A 287 9.92 7.81 -1.69
C PHE A 287 11.38 8.14 -1.33
N PRO A 288 11.71 8.38 -0.05
CA PRO A 288 13.10 8.55 0.38
C PRO A 288 13.95 7.35 -0.03
N GLY A 289 14.96 7.57 -0.87
CA GLY A 289 15.78 6.52 -1.46
C GLY A 289 15.40 6.11 -2.88
N VAL A 290 14.37 6.67 -3.51
CA VAL A 290 13.93 6.34 -4.88
C VAL A 290 14.13 7.52 -5.84
N PRO A 291 14.87 7.36 -6.96
CA PRO A 291 15.16 8.43 -7.93
C PRO A 291 14.01 8.68 -8.94
N ALA A 292 12.77 8.91 -8.47
CA ALA A 292 11.63 9.19 -9.34
C ALA A 292 10.40 9.67 -8.55
N PHE A 293 9.32 9.94 -9.30
CA PHE A 293 7.99 10.33 -8.81
C PHE A 293 6.93 9.27 -9.17
N PRO A 294 7.04 8.04 -8.63
CA PRO A 294 6.23 6.91 -9.10
C PRO A 294 4.73 7.13 -8.91
N HIS A 295 4.32 7.84 -7.85
CA HIS A 295 2.92 7.99 -7.48
C HIS A 295 2.36 9.36 -7.75
N PHE A 296 3.12 10.42 -7.47
CA PHE A 296 2.63 11.79 -7.51
C PHE A 296 3.67 12.69 -8.13
N GLY A 297 3.34 13.28 -9.27
CA GLY A 297 4.23 14.19 -9.97
C GLY A 297 3.46 15.19 -10.81
N VAL A 298 4.11 16.33 -11.04
CA VAL A 298 3.68 17.38 -11.95
C VAL A 298 4.90 17.89 -12.71
N THR A 299 4.74 18.06 -14.01
CA THR A 299 5.71 18.72 -14.89
C THR A 299 5.10 19.95 -15.53
N ASP A 300 5.82 20.58 -16.45
CA ASP A 300 5.29 21.68 -17.25
C ASP A 300 4.08 21.29 -18.12
N TYR A 301 3.87 19.98 -18.37
CA TYR A 301 2.89 19.48 -19.33
C TYR A 301 1.79 18.61 -18.71
N ILE A 302 2.12 17.81 -17.70
CA ILE A 302 1.23 16.79 -17.16
C ILE A 302 1.35 16.66 -15.65
N ALA A 303 0.23 16.34 -15.00
CA ALA A 303 0.17 15.91 -13.62
C ALA A 303 -0.40 14.49 -13.53
N TRP A 304 0.07 13.72 -12.55
CA TRP A 304 -0.47 12.40 -12.25
C TRP A 304 -0.54 12.13 -10.75
N ASN A 305 -1.51 11.31 -10.38
CA ASN A 305 -1.63 10.75 -9.05
C ASN A 305 -2.19 9.33 -9.09
N ILE A 306 -2.16 8.64 -7.95
CA ILE A 306 -2.69 7.28 -7.85
C ILE A 306 -3.63 7.12 -6.67
N THR A 307 -4.49 6.13 -6.81
CA THR A 307 -5.11 5.42 -5.68
C THR A 307 -4.77 3.94 -5.78
N HIS A 308 -4.75 3.24 -4.65
CA HIS A 308 -4.50 1.80 -4.65
C HIS A 308 -5.59 1.07 -5.45
N GLY A 309 -5.18 0.21 -6.38
CA GLY A 309 -6.08 -0.50 -7.30
C GLY A 309 -6.76 -1.72 -6.71
N GLN A 310 -6.36 -2.18 -5.51
CA GLN A 310 -6.93 -3.35 -4.84
C GLN A 310 -6.85 -4.64 -5.68
N ALA A 311 -5.94 -4.73 -6.64
CA ALA A 311 -5.85 -5.90 -7.51
C ALA A 311 -5.21 -7.10 -6.80
N ASP A 312 -5.53 -8.29 -7.28
CA ASP A 312 -4.95 -9.55 -6.86
C ASP A 312 -3.76 -9.93 -7.75
N TYR A 313 -2.56 -9.57 -7.30
CA TYR A 313 -1.27 -9.88 -7.94
C TYR A 313 -0.35 -10.73 -7.04
N GLN A 314 -0.94 -11.40 -6.04
CA GLN A 314 -0.25 -12.29 -5.10
C GLN A 314 -1.09 -13.56 -4.88
N ASP A 315 -0.55 -14.71 -5.23
CA ASP A 315 -1.22 -16.00 -5.04
C ASP A 315 -0.47 -16.84 -4.00
N LEU A 316 -1.24 -17.66 -3.28
CA LEU A 316 -0.74 -18.53 -2.22
C LEU A 316 -1.02 -19.99 -2.60
N TRP A 317 -0.05 -20.87 -2.36
CA TRP A 317 -0.21 -22.30 -2.53
C TRP A 317 0.12 -23.04 -1.25
N LEU A 318 -0.70 -24.02 -0.89
CA LEU A 318 -0.38 -25.03 0.10
C LEU A 318 0.50 -26.10 -0.55
N GLU A 319 1.73 -26.23 -0.08
CA GLU A 319 2.68 -27.22 -0.52
C GLU A 319 2.73 -28.40 0.46
N GLN A 320 2.86 -29.62 -0.08
CA GLN A 320 3.11 -30.84 0.69
C GLN A 320 4.56 -31.25 0.51
N PHE A 321 5.29 -31.38 1.61
CA PHE A 321 6.68 -31.82 1.65
C PHE A 321 6.80 -33.25 2.17
N ASP A 322 7.85 -33.97 1.75
CA ASP A 322 8.15 -35.30 2.24
C ASP A 322 8.73 -35.18 3.67
N PRO A 323 8.06 -35.70 4.72
CA PRO A 323 8.58 -35.60 6.08
C PRO A 323 9.91 -36.34 6.30
N ALA A 324 10.26 -37.30 5.43
CA ALA A 324 11.55 -37.99 5.46
C ALA A 324 12.67 -37.22 4.74
N GLU A 325 12.30 -36.34 3.80
CA GLU A 325 13.23 -35.54 2.99
C GLU A 325 12.60 -34.15 2.73
N PRO A 326 12.65 -33.22 3.71
CA PRO A 326 11.86 -31.97 3.69
C PRO A 326 12.34 -30.93 2.66
N THR A 327 13.21 -31.33 1.75
CA THR A 327 13.59 -30.58 0.55
C THR A 327 12.85 -31.06 -0.69
N ARG A 328 11.99 -32.07 -0.58
CA ARG A 328 11.16 -32.57 -1.67
C ARG A 328 9.70 -32.23 -1.43
N TYR A 329 9.03 -31.74 -2.45
CA TYR A 329 7.63 -31.33 -2.41
C TYR A 329 6.82 -32.01 -3.51
N ARG A 330 5.52 -32.16 -3.28
CA ARG A 330 4.62 -32.90 -4.15
C ARG A 330 4.13 -32.01 -5.30
N THR A 331 4.21 -32.53 -6.51
CA THR A 331 3.63 -31.97 -7.74
C THR A 331 2.66 -32.97 -8.36
N GLU A 332 1.95 -32.57 -9.42
CA GLU A 332 1.13 -33.48 -10.23
C GLU A 332 1.95 -34.62 -10.87
N ALA A 333 3.24 -34.40 -11.10
CA ALA A 333 4.16 -35.39 -11.64
C ALA A 333 4.83 -36.27 -10.56
N GLY A 334 4.53 -36.04 -9.28
CA GLY A 334 5.16 -36.70 -8.13
C GLY A 334 6.11 -35.77 -7.36
N TRP A 335 7.03 -36.35 -6.60
CA TRP A 335 7.96 -35.60 -5.75
C TRP A 335 9.04 -34.88 -6.57
N ALA A 336 9.14 -33.56 -6.42
CA ALA A 336 10.16 -32.69 -7.02
C ALA A 336 11.08 -32.12 -5.94
N GLN A 337 12.28 -31.68 -6.32
CA GLN A 337 13.25 -31.05 -5.41
C GLN A 337 13.00 -29.53 -5.34
N ALA A 338 12.90 -28.99 -4.13
CA ALA A 338 12.86 -27.55 -3.88
C ALA A 338 14.27 -26.94 -3.90
N GLU A 339 14.37 -25.66 -4.25
CA GLU A 339 15.59 -24.90 -4.05
C GLU A 339 15.68 -24.50 -2.57
N VAL A 340 16.85 -24.71 -1.96
CA VAL A 340 17.08 -24.42 -0.54
C VAL A 340 18.36 -23.62 -0.38
N GLU A 341 18.26 -22.49 0.29
CA GLU A 341 19.38 -21.60 0.60
C GLU A 341 19.42 -21.33 2.10
N ARG A 342 20.57 -21.53 2.73
CA ARG A 342 20.75 -21.23 4.15
C ARG A 342 21.07 -19.75 4.33
N SER A 343 20.31 -19.07 5.18
CA SER A 343 20.48 -17.66 5.53
C SER A 343 20.74 -17.49 7.04
N VAL A 344 21.64 -16.57 7.39
CA VAL A 344 21.94 -16.21 8.78
C VAL A 344 21.42 -14.81 9.06
N ILE A 345 20.68 -14.65 10.16
CA ILE A 345 20.18 -13.38 10.69
C ILE A 345 21.03 -13.01 11.90
N GLU A 346 21.79 -11.93 11.78
CA GLU A 346 22.58 -11.40 12.88
C GLU A 346 21.69 -10.63 13.88
N VAL A 347 21.87 -10.88 15.18
CA VAL A 347 21.01 -10.34 16.24
C VAL A 347 21.81 -9.52 17.23
N LYS A 348 21.48 -8.23 17.37
CA LYS A 348 22.16 -7.33 18.31
C LYS A 348 22.07 -7.87 19.74
N GLY A 349 23.23 -8.07 20.37
CA GLY A 349 23.34 -8.51 21.76
C GLY A 349 22.85 -9.95 22.01
N GLY A 350 22.65 -10.74 20.95
CA GLY A 350 22.15 -12.11 21.02
C GLY A 350 22.95 -13.10 20.18
N VAL A 351 22.39 -14.30 20.00
CA VAL A 351 22.92 -15.33 19.10
C VAL A 351 22.25 -15.17 17.74
N SER A 352 23.02 -15.30 16.67
CA SER A 352 22.52 -15.26 15.30
C SER A 352 21.54 -16.43 15.04
N GLU A 353 20.47 -16.17 14.30
CA GLU A 353 19.45 -17.16 13.96
C GLU A 353 19.72 -17.69 12.55
N THR A 354 19.61 -19.00 12.34
CA THR A 354 19.77 -19.61 11.00
C THR A 354 18.42 -20.09 10.50
N ILE A 355 18.09 -19.73 9.26
CA ILE A 355 16.87 -20.16 8.58
C ILE A 355 17.20 -20.74 7.21
N ASP A 356 16.35 -21.62 6.73
CA ASP A 356 16.37 -22.09 5.35
C ASP A 356 15.33 -21.30 4.54
N LEU A 357 15.77 -20.72 3.43
CA LEU A 357 14.93 -20.08 2.42
C LEU A 357 14.63 -21.12 1.36
N VAL A 358 13.35 -21.45 1.21
CA VAL A 358 12.90 -22.55 0.35
C VAL A 358 12.03 -22.00 -0.76
N ARG A 359 12.29 -22.42 -1.99
CA ARG A 359 11.52 -22.06 -3.18
C ARG A 359 11.01 -23.31 -3.89
N THR A 360 9.73 -23.33 -4.21
CA THR A 360 9.10 -24.32 -5.09
C THR A 360 8.81 -23.68 -6.46
N ARG A 361 8.32 -24.47 -7.43
CA ARG A 361 7.84 -23.91 -8.70
C ARG A 361 6.73 -22.84 -8.53
N ASN A 362 5.99 -22.91 -7.42
CA ASN A 362 4.87 -22.01 -7.15
C ASN A 362 5.33 -20.75 -6.41
N GLY A 363 6.61 -20.63 -6.03
CA GLY A 363 7.18 -19.43 -5.42
C GLY A 363 7.92 -19.70 -4.11
N GLU A 364 8.11 -18.64 -3.32
CA GLU A 364 8.87 -18.68 -2.08
C GLU A 364 8.01 -19.20 -0.93
N ILE A 365 8.56 -20.06 -0.06
CA ILE A 365 7.90 -20.47 1.17
C ILE A 365 7.90 -19.30 2.16
N VAL A 366 6.71 -18.74 2.41
CA VAL A 366 6.52 -17.58 3.28
C VAL A 366 6.01 -17.96 4.67
N HIS A 367 5.23 -19.05 4.79
CA HIS A 367 4.71 -19.53 6.08
C HIS A 367 4.81 -21.05 6.22
N GLY A 368 4.82 -21.52 7.47
CA GLY A 368 5.04 -22.93 7.81
C GLY A 368 6.51 -23.33 7.80
N ASP A 369 6.73 -24.63 7.99
CA ASP A 369 8.04 -25.28 7.98
C ASP A 369 7.95 -26.55 7.12
N PRO A 370 8.70 -26.65 6.01
CA PRO A 370 8.78 -27.87 5.20
C PRO A 370 9.06 -29.16 6.00
N ALA A 371 9.78 -29.06 7.13
CA ALA A 371 10.04 -30.21 8.01
C ALA A 371 8.78 -30.75 8.71
N GLU A 372 7.71 -29.95 8.82
CA GLU A 372 6.40 -30.39 9.32
C GLU A 372 5.54 -31.06 8.23
N GLY A 373 6.06 -31.18 6.99
CA GLY A 373 5.39 -31.82 5.86
C GLY A 373 4.43 -30.93 5.08
N GLU A 374 4.18 -29.69 5.53
CA GLU A 374 3.32 -28.73 4.83
C GLU A 374 3.82 -27.29 5.02
N ALA A 375 3.73 -26.46 3.99
CA ALA A 375 4.09 -25.04 4.04
C ALA A 375 3.27 -24.22 3.03
N ILE A 376 3.29 -22.89 3.14
CA ILE A 376 2.63 -21.99 2.19
C ILE A 376 3.68 -21.31 1.31
N ALA A 377 3.61 -21.58 0.01
CA ALA A 377 4.33 -20.84 -1.02
C ALA A 377 3.56 -19.58 -1.43
N MET A 378 4.28 -18.53 -1.81
CA MET A 378 3.74 -17.32 -2.40
C MET A 378 4.41 -17.02 -3.73
N ARG A 379 3.58 -16.79 -4.75
CA ARG A 379 4.02 -16.18 -6.00
C ARG A 379 3.63 -14.72 -6.01
N TYR A 380 4.58 -13.87 -6.36
CA TYR A 380 4.46 -12.43 -6.31
C TYR A 380 5.11 -11.81 -7.54
N THR A 381 4.39 -10.94 -8.24
CA THR A 381 4.87 -10.23 -9.44
C THR A 381 6.15 -9.43 -9.21
N ALA A 382 6.48 -9.05 -7.97
CA ALA A 382 7.73 -8.37 -7.64
C ALA A 382 8.99 -9.25 -7.70
N THR A 383 8.83 -10.57 -7.60
CA THR A 383 9.93 -11.52 -7.39
C THR A 383 9.88 -12.73 -8.32
N ASP A 384 8.78 -12.97 -9.02
CA ASP A 384 8.64 -14.13 -9.91
C ASP A 384 9.51 -14.04 -11.17
N ARG A 385 9.84 -12.82 -11.63
CA ARG A 385 10.75 -12.52 -12.74
C ARG A 385 11.39 -11.13 -12.56
N PRO A 386 12.48 -10.81 -13.28
CA PRO A 386 13.04 -9.47 -13.27
C PRO A 386 11.98 -8.43 -13.68
N ASN A 387 11.76 -7.44 -12.82
CA ASN A 387 10.72 -6.44 -13.01
C ASN A 387 11.25 -5.26 -13.82
N ARG A 388 10.57 -4.93 -14.92
CA ARG A 388 11.01 -3.89 -15.87
C ARG A 388 10.35 -2.52 -15.64
N GLN A 389 9.56 -2.35 -14.59
CA GLN A 389 8.85 -1.09 -14.30
C GLN A 389 9.77 0.11 -14.10
N TRP A 390 11.03 -0.11 -13.73
CA TRP A 390 11.99 0.96 -13.52
C TRP A 390 12.28 1.74 -14.81
N GLU A 391 12.12 1.09 -15.97
CA GLU A 391 12.22 1.72 -17.29
C GLU A 391 11.11 2.75 -17.55
N THR A 392 10.04 2.75 -16.75
CA THR A 392 8.91 3.68 -16.91
C THR A 392 9.18 5.03 -16.23
N PHE A 393 10.12 5.10 -15.29
CA PHE A 393 10.30 6.26 -14.41
C PHE A 393 10.69 7.52 -15.16
N ARG A 394 11.69 7.43 -16.05
CA ARG A 394 12.14 8.57 -16.86
C ARG A 394 11.09 8.94 -17.93
N PRO A 395 10.53 8.01 -18.72
CA PRO A 395 9.47 8.33 -19.68
C PRO A 395 8.24 9.01 -19.05
N MET A 396 7.84 8.63 -17.83
CA MET A 396 6.73 9.28 -17.13
C MET A 396 6.96 10.79 -16.94
N ILE A 397 8.17 11.17 -16.59
CA ILE A 397 8.56 12.58 -16.37
C ILE A 397 8.59 13.34 -17.70
N LEU A 398 8.93 12.67 -18.79
CA LEU A 398 9.03 13.28 -20.12
C LEU A 398 7.70 13.29 -20.90
N ALA A 399 6.65 12.63 -20.39
CA ALA A 399 5.35 12.60 -21.04
C ALA A 399 4.77 14.01 -21.16
N GLN A 400 4.22 14.32 -22.34
CA GLN A 400 3.68 15.66 -22.65
C GLN A 400 2.16 15.72 -22.63
N ASP A 401 1.49 14.57 -22.65
CA ASP A 401 0.03 14.46 -22.65
C ASP A 401 -0.42 13.17 -21.95
N VAL A 402 -1.72 13.09 -21.67
CA VAL A 402 -2.33 11.94 -20.98
C VAL A 402 -2.09 10.62 -21.72
N ALA A 403 -2.15 10.61 -23.04
CA ALA A 403 -1.99 9.39 -23.84
C ALA A 403 -0.55 8.89 -23.82
N ALA A 404 0.42 9.79 -23.97
CA ALA A 404 1.84 9.50 -23.85
C ALA A 404 2.16 8.95 -22.45
N LEU A 405 1.62 9.56 -21.39
CA LEU A 405 1.77 9.05 -20.04
C LEU A 405 1.21 7.63 -19.91
N HIS A 406 0.01 7.35 -20.41
CA HIS A 406 -0.56 5.99 -20.39
C HIS A 406 0.35 4.99 -21.10
N GLU A 407 0.88 5.31 -22.28
CA GLU A 407 1.77 4.43 -23.03
C GLU A 407 3.07 4.10 -22.26
N THR A 408 3.60 5.03 -21.45
CA THR A 408 4.76 4.75 -20.59
C THR A 408 4.47 3.67 -19.53
N GLN A 409 3.20 3.41 -19.21
CA GLN A 409 2.80 2.45 -18.18
C GLN A 409 2.77 0.99 -18.65
N ARG A 410 3.04 0.71 -19.93
CA ARG A 410 3.12 -0.69 -20.45
C ARG A 410 4.15 -1.54 -19.71
N GLY A 411 5.23 -0.93 -19.24
CA GLY A 411 6.26 -1.60 -18.46
C GLY A 411 5.97 -1.67 -16.95
N TRP A 412 4.91 -1.03 -16.45
CA TRP A 412 4.61 -0.94 -15.03
C TRP A 412 4.05 -2.27 -14.51
N GLU A 413 4.72 -2.90 -13.53
CA GLU A 413 4.30 -4.20 -13.01
C GLU A 413 3.66 -4.10 -11.61
N GLU A 414 4.20 -3.31 -10.69
CA GLU A 414 3.68 -3.19 -9.33
C GLU A 414 3.92 -1.80 -8.68
N PRO A 415 3.15 -1.43 -7.64
CA PRO A 415 1.87 -2.01 -7.28
C PRO A 415 0.83 -1.78 -8.38
N VAL A 416 -0.27 -2.55 -8.33
CA VAL A 416 -1.41 -2.31 -9.23
C VAL A 416 -2.25 -1.16 -8.68
N ASN A 417 -2.33 -0.06 -9.43
CA ASN A 417 -2.93 1.21 -9.02
C ASN A 417 -3.91 1.73 -10.06
N ALA A 418 -4.89 2.52 -9.61
CA ALA A 418 -5.62 3.42 -10.48
C ALA A 418 -4.84 4.74 -10.61
N LEU A 419 -4.28 4.99 -11.79
CA LEU A 419 -3.59 6.22 -12.19
C LEU A 419 -4.61 7.22 -12.73
N LEU A 420 -4.68 8.42 -12.14
CA LEU A 420 -5.36 9.56 -12.74
C LEU A 420 -4.33 10.56 -13.25
N SER A 421 -4.65 11.19 -14.36
CA SER A 421 -3.77 12.14 -15.03
C SER A 421 -4.55 13.32 -15.60
N ALA A 422 -3.87 14.45 -15.74
CA ALA A 422 -4.40 15.64 -16.40
C ALA A 422 -3.28 16.42 -17.08
N ASP A 423 -3.51 16.93 -18.29
CA ASP A 423 -2.51 17.70 -19.04
C ASP A 423 -2.93 19.15 -19.30
N ILE A 424 -1.97 19.95 -19.78
CA ILE A 424 -2.19 21.37 -20.06
C ILE A 424 -3.13 21.62 -21.25
N GLU A 425 -3.42 20.62 -22.09
CA GLU A 425 -4.34 20.74 -23.23
C GLU A 425 -5.81 20.66 -22.80
N GLY A 426 -6.08 20.18 -21.59
CA GLY A 426 -7.43 20.02 -21.07
C GLY A 426 -7.81 18.59 -20.76
N ASN A 427 -6.99 17.61 -21.18
CA ASN A 427 -7.37 16.21 -21.10
C ASN A 427 -7.27 15.68 -19.67
N ILE A 428 -8.09 14.67 -19.38
CA ILE A 428 -8.02 13.87 -18.16
C ILE A 428 -7.99 12.38 -18.52
N GLY A 429 -7.25 11.60 -17.74
CA GLY A 429 -7.07 10.17 -17.95
C GLY A 429 -7.29 9.35 -16.68
N PHE A 430 -7.78 8.13 -16.88
CA PHE A 430 -7.81 7.05 -15.91
C PHE A 430 -7.16 5.83 -16.54
N LEU A 431 -6.25 5.19 -15.81
CA LEU A 431 -5.65 3.91 -16.20
C LEU A 431 -5.48 3.03 -14.97
N PHE A 432 -6.05 1.83 -15.01
CA PHE A 432 -5.70 0.77 -14.08
C PHE A 432 -4.37 0.17 -14.54
N ARG A 433 -3.27 0.51 -13.87
CA ARG A 433 -1.91 0.13 -14.26
C ARG A 433 -1.33 -0.93 -13.34
N GLY A 434 -0.53 -1.84 -13.90
CA GLY A 434 0.14 -2.91 -13.17
C GLY A 434 -0.12 -4.29 -13.76
N ARG A 435 0.68 -5.25 -13.33
CA ARG A 435 0.64 -6.63 -13.82
C ARG A 435 -0.37 -7.45 -13.01
N VAL A 436 -1.40 -7.94 -13.68
CA VAL A 436 -2.42 -8.82 -13.10
C VAL A 436 -2.32 -10.20 -13.75
N PRO A 437 -2.03 -11.26 -12.99
CA PRO A 437 -1.86 -12.59 -13.56
C PRO A 437 -3.20 -13.24 -13.95
N ILE A 438 -3.21 -13.96 -15.08
CA ILE A 438 -4.32 -14.83 -15.50
C ILE A 438 -4.10 -16.20 -14.88
N ARG A 439 -5.13 -16.72 -14.19
CA ARG A 439 -5.12 -18.06 -13.59
C ARG A 439 -5.85 -19.05 -14.50
N SER A 440 -5.37 -20.30 -14.54
CA SER A 440 -6.05 -21.42 -15.21
C SER A 440 -7.46 -21.71 -14.66
N THR A 441 -7.76 -21.29 -13.43
CA THR A 441 -9.05 -21.49 -12.76
C THR A 441 -9.39 -20.35 -11.80
N PRO A 442 -10.67 -20.02 -11.57
CA PRO A 442 -11.07 -19.03 -10.58
C PRO A 442 -10.84 -19.47 -9.12
N LYS A 443 -10.57 -20.75 -8.85
CA LYS A 443 -10.45 -21.26 -7.47
C LYS A 443 -9.32 -20.64 -6.63
N ALA A 444 -8.28 -20.07 -7.25
CA ALA A 444 -7.17 -19.42 -6.55
C ALA A 444 -7.44 -17.94 -6.17
N ARG A 445 -8.57 -17.38 -6.62
CA ARG A 445 -8.91 -15.96 -6.46
C ARG A 445 -9.25 -15.56 -5.01
N GLU A 446 -9.66 -16.52 -4.19
CA GLU A 446 -10.22 -16.28 -2.85
C GLU A 446 -9.43 -16.94 -1.71
N PHE A 447 -8.78 -18.07 -1.98
CA PHE A 447 -8.11 -18.88 -0.97
C PHE A 447 -6.76 -19.38 -1.47
N PRO A 448 -5.85 -19.80 -0.56
CA PRO A 448 -4.68 -20.57 -0.96
C PRO A 448 -5.06 -21.82 -1.76
N ALA A 449 -4.36 -22.05 -2.87
CA ALA A 449 -4.59 -23.17 -3.76
C ALA A 449 -3.75 -24.41 -3.39
N PRO A 450 -4.16 -25.64 -3.70
CA PRO A 450 -3.29 -26.81 -3.59
C PRO A 450 -2.10 -26.73 -4.57
N GLY A 451 -0.87 -26.89 -4.07
CA GLY A 451 0.37 -26.82 -4.88
C GLY A 451 0.61 -28.04 -5.77
N TRP A 452 0.00 -29.18 -5.44
CA TRP A 452 0.28 -30.49 -6.06
C TRP A 452 -0.67 -30.90 -7.19
N THR A 453 -1.60 -30.04 -7.61
CA THR A 453 -2.59 -30.37 -8.66
C THR A 453 -2.24 -29.78 -10.03
N GLY A 454 -1.54 -28.63 -10.07
CA GLY A 454 -1.28 -27.88 -11.31
C GLY A 454 -2.50 -27.12 -11.86
N ASP A 455 -3.67 -27.22 -11.21
CA ASP A 455 -4.92 -26.64 -11.73
C ASP A 455 -5.01 -25.11 -11.53
N HIS A 456 -4.04 -24.49 -10.86
CA HIS A 456 -4.09 -23.11 -10.35
C HIS A 456 -2.95 -22.22 -10.87
N ASP A 457 -2.26 -22.66 -11.91
CA ASP A 457 -1.07 -22.00 -12.43
C ASP A 457 -1.38 -20.62 -13.05
N TRP A 458 -0.38 -19.75 -12.99
CA TRP A 458 -0.37 -18.51 -13.77
C TRP A 458 -0.08 -18.86 -15.23
N ILE A 459 -1.04 -18.58 -16.11
CA ILE A 459 -0.96 -18.93 -17.55
C ILE A 459 -0.69 -17.72 -18.45
N GLY A 460 -0.58 -16.53 -17.88
CA GLY A 460 -0.31 -15.29 -18.58
C GLY A 460 -0.54 -14.08 -17.69
N ASP A 461 -0.49 -12.90 -18.30
CA ASP A 461 -0.81 -11.62 -17.68
C ASP A 461 -1.99 -11.00 -18.45
N VAL A 462 -2.86 -10.26 -17.77
CA VAL A 462 -3.92 -9.48 -18.42
C VAL A 462 -3.25 -8.49 -19.39
N PRO A 463 -3.62 -8.48 -20.69
CA PRO A 463 -3.05 -7.54 -21.65
C PRO A 463 -3.29 -6.09 -21.22
N PHE A 464 -2.34 -5.21 -21.53
CA PHE A 464 -2.40 -3.78 -21.16
C PHE A 464 -3.68 -3.10 -21.69
N GLU A 465 -4.08 -3.45 -22.91
CA GLU A 465 -5.27 -2.95 -23.59
C GLU A 465 -6.58 -3.38 -22.92
N ASP A 466 -6.56 -4.51 -22.22
CA ASP A 466 -7.72 -5.06 -21.53
C ASP A 466 -7.87 -4.51 -20.10
N LEU A 467 -6.86 -3.79 -19.59
CA LEU A 467 -6.95 -3.11 -18.31
C LEU A 467 -7.92 -1.91 -18.41
N PRO A 468 -8.77 -1.68 -17.39
CA PRO A 468 -9.69 -0.55 -17.40
C PRO A 468 -8.99 0.78 -17.61
N GLN A 469 -9.45 1.54 -18.60
CA GLN A 469 -8.87 2.82 -18.96
C GLN A 469 -9.90 3.74 -19.61
N ALA A 470 -9.73 5.04 -19.45
CA ALA A 470 -10.54 6.06 -20.08
C ALA A 470 -9.72 7.35 -20.28
N ILE A 471 -9.94 8.04 -21.40
CA ILE A 471 -9.45 9.40 -21.63
C ILE A 471 -10.64 10.24 -22.03
N ASN A 472 -10.84 11.37 -21.34
CA ASN A 472 -11.93 12.32 -21.58
C ASN A 472 -13.32 11.66 -21.68
N PRO A 473 -13.79 10.98 -20.61
CA PRO A 473 -15.13 10.42 -20.61
C PRO A 473 -16.18 11.52 -20.80
N PRO A 474 -17.35 11.22 -21.41
CA PRO A 474 -18.37 12.23 -21.73
C PRO A 474 -18.92 12.98 -20.51
N GLU A 475 -18.84 12.38 -19.32
CA GLU A 475 -19.20 12.99 -18.04
C GLU A 475 -18.31 14.19 -17.70
N GLY A 476 -17.11 14.29 -18.28
CA GLY A 476 -16.16 15.38 -18.05
C GLY A 476 -15.50 15.35 -16.67
N PHE A 477 -15.55 14.22 -15.97
CA PHE A 477 -14.80 13.98 -14.74
C PHE A 477 -14.46 12.50 -14.57
N LEU A 478 -13.45 12.23 -13.75
CA LEU A 478 -13.02 10.89 -13.31
C LEU A 478 -12.86 10.90 -11.79
N GLY A 479 -13.20 9.80 -11.13
CA GLY A 479 -13.10 9.68 -9.68
C GLY A 479 -12.76 8.27 -9.22
N THR A 480 -11.81 8.16 -8.31
CA THR A 480 -11.40 6.90 -7.68
C THR A 480 -11.24 7.06 -6.18
N ALA A 481 -11.66 6.03 -5.48
CA ALA A 481 -11.74 5.87 -4.04
C ALA A 481 -11.45 4.41 -3.66
N ASN A 482 -10.58 3.73 -4.44
CA ASN A 482 -10.25 2.30 -4.32
C ASN A 482 -11.42 1.33 -4.59
N GLN A 483 -12.54 1.84 -5.13
CA GLN A 483 -13.66 1.02 -5.58
C GLN A 483 -13.28 0.22 -6.82
N ARG A 484 -14.11 -0.79 -7.15
CA ARG A 484 -14.00 -1.53 -8.41
C ARG A 484 -14.09 -0.55 -9.59
N PRO A 485 -13.15 -0.58 -10.55
CA PRO A 485 -13.09 0.43 -11.61
C PRO A 485 -14.22 0.33 -12.64
N THR A 486 -14.78 -0.86 -12.83
CA THR A 486 -15.85 -1.14 -13.81
C THR A 486 -16.83 -2.17 -13.26
N GLU A 487 -18.05 -2.23 -13.79
CA GLU A 487 -19.01 -3.30 -13.45
C GLU A 487 -18.58 -4.68 -13.99
N ALA A 488 -17.71 -4.70 -15.01
CA ALA A 488 -17.17 -5.93 -15.57
C ALA A 488 -16.42 -6.77 -14.52
N THR A 489 -16.67 -8.07 -14.54
CA THR A 489 -16.00 -9.07 -13.70
C THR A 489 -14.78 -9.69 -14.36
N GLU A 490 -14.65 -9.52 -15.69
CA GLU A 490 -13.49 -9.93 -16.48
C GLU A 490 -12.92 -8.73 -17.28
N PRO A 491 -11.59 -8.63 -17.43
CA PRO A 491 -10.59 -9.51 -16.83
C PRO A 491 -10.62 -9.44 -15.29
N TYR A 492 -10.43 -10.57 -14.63
CA TYR A 492 -10.44 -10.62 -13.17
C TYR A 492 -9.33 -9.74 -12.59
N LEU A 493 -9.73 -8.71 -11.84
CA LEU A 493 -8.82 -7.80 -11.16
C LEU A 493 -8.63 -8.18 -9.69
N ALA A 494 -9.72 -8.41 -8.96
CA ALA A 494 -9.74 -8.88 -7.59
C ALA A 494 -11.13 -9.36 -7.18
N HIS A 495 -11.16 -10.15 -6.10
CA HIS A 495 -12.40 -10.58 -5.45
C HIS A 495 -13.04 -9.40 -4.69
N GLU A 496 -12.25 -8.69 -3.88
CA GLU A 496 -12.72 -7.61 -3.01
C GLU A 496 -12.06 -6.25 -3.31
N PHE A 497 -12.87 -5.19 -3.26
CA PHE A 497 -12.50 -3.79 -3.39
C PHE A 497 -13.03 -3.00 -2.19
N THR A 498 -12.57 -1.76 -2.02
CA THR A 498 -13.17 -0.86 -1.02
C THR A 498 -14.61 -0.54 -1.41
N THR A 499 -15.49 -0.45 -0.42
CA THR A 499 -16.91 -0.17 -0.62
C THR A 499 -17.13 1.19 -1.31
N PRO A 500 -18.10 1.33 -2.23
CA PRO A 500 -18.19 2.48 -3.13
C PRO A 500 -18.66 3.79 -2.48
N GLY A 501 -18.98 3.83 -1.19
CA GLY A 501 -19.54 5.02 -0.53
C GLY A 501 -18.75 6.32 -0.77
N ARG A 502 -17.41 6.26 -0.75
CA ARG A 502 -16.55 7.43 -1.06
C ARG A 502 -16.63 7.82 -2.55
N SER A 503 -16.56 6.86 -3.47
CA SER A 503 -16.71 7.15 -4.91
C SER A 503 -18.11 7.67 -5.26
N THR A 504 -19.15 7.17 -4.59
CA THR A 504 -20.52 7.68 -4.74
C THR A 504 -20.59 9.15 -4.31
N ARG A 505 -19.94 9.51 -3.19
CA ARG A 505 -19.89 10.92 -2.75
C ARG A 505 -19.10 11.80 -3.72
N ILE A 506 -17.98 11.32 -4.25
CA ILE A 506 -17.20 12.04 -5.29
C ILE A 506 -18.08 12.31 -6.52
N ALA A 507 -18.80 11.29 -7.02
CA ALA A 507 -19.71 11.46 -8.14
C ALA A 507 -20.85 12.44 -7.81
N GLU A 508 -21.44 12.37 -6.60
CA GLU A 508 -22.51 13.28 -6.17
C GLU A 508 -22.06 14.75 -6.14
N VAL A 509 -20.89 15.06 -5.55
CA VAL A 509 -20.39 16.45 -5.53
C VAL A 509 -19.99 16.92 -6.92
N LEU A 510 -19.36 16.08 -7.72
CA LEU A 510 -18.95 16.42 -9.08
C LEU A 510 -20.12 16.50 -10.06
N THR A 511 -21.31 16.03 -9.73
CA THR A 511 -22.51 16.16 -10.59
C THR A 511 -23.48 17.25 -10.11
N SER A 512 -23.18 17.89 -8.97
CA SER A 512 -24.06 18.90 -8.34
C SER A 512 -24.30 20.16 -9.19
N GLN A 513 -23.37 20.48 -10.09
CA GLN A 513 -23.45 21.62 -11.01
C GLN A 513 -22.61 21.37 -12.28
N PRO A 514 -22.89 22.07 -13.39
CA PRO A 514 -22.19 21.82 -14.66
C PRO A 514 -20.72 22.26 -14.66
N THR A 515 -20.37 23.32 -13.93
CA THR A 515 -19.05 23.97 -13.96
C THR A 515 -18.62 24.36 -12.54
N PHE A 516 -17.32 24.27 -12.24
CA PHE A 516 -16.73 24.60 -10.94
C PHE A 516 -15.54 25.55 -11.07
N THR A 517 -15.26 26.31 -10.02
CA THR A 517 -13.96 26.95 -9.80
C THR A 517 -12.95 25.92 -9.29
N PRO A 518 -11.63 26.11 -9.52
CA PRO A 518 -10.62 25.26 -8.90
C PRO A 518 -10.74 25.19 -7.37
N GLU A 519 -11.10 26.30 -6.72
CA GLU A 519 -11.27 26.39 -5.27
C GLU A 519 -12.42 25.50 -4.76
N GLU A 520 -13.55 25.43 -5.47
CA GLU A 520 -14.65 24.52 -5.13
C GLU A 520 -14.21 23.05 -5.24
N ILE A 521 -13.47 22.71 -6.30
CA ILE A 521 -12.97 21.34 -6.51
C ILE A 521 -12.00 20.93 -5.41
N ILE A 522 -11.11 21.84 -4.99
CA ILE A 522 -10.17 21.61 -3.88
C ILE A 522 -10.93 21.45 -2.56
N ALA A 523 -11.95 22.29 -2.32
CA ALA A 523 -12.72 22.26 -1.08
C ALA A 523 -13.44 20.93 -0.83
N PHE A 524 -13.73 20.12 -1.87
CA PHE A 524 -14.32 18.80 -1.70
C PHE A 524 -13.44 17.81 -0.91
N GLN A 525 -12.14 18.05 -0.78
CA GLN A 525 -11.29 17.27 0.14
C GLN A 525 -11.75 17.37 1.61
N GLY A 526 -12.40 18.48 1.98
CA GLY A 526 -12.96 18.69 3.31
C GLY A 526 -14.38 18.16 3.49
N ASP A 527 -14.96 17.44 2.52
CA ASP A 527 -16.31 16.88 2.65
C ASP A 527 -16.37 15.79 3.72
N THR A 528 -17.28 15.96 4.67
CA THR A 528 -17.47 15.05 5.80
C THR A 528 -18.77 14.26 5.70
N THR A 529 -19.29 14.01 4.49
CA THR A 529 -20.59 13.34 4.35
C THR A 529 -20.45 11.83 4.17
N SER A 530 -21.09 11.05 5.05
CA SER A 530 -21.12 9.60 4.99
C SER A 530 -22.34 9.08 4.22
N ILE A 531 -22.13 8.54 3.01
CA ILE A 531 -23.18 7.85 2.24
C ILE A 531 -23.78 6.69 3.04
N ARG A 532 -22.92 5.92 3.73
CA ARG A 532 -23.35 4.84 4.62
C ARG A 532 -24.24 5.39 5.74
N GLY A 533 -23.86 6.52 6.35
CA GLY A 533 -24.62 7.19 7.40
C GLY A 533 -26.01 7.61 6.94
N ARG A 534 -26.13 8.18 5.72
CA ARG A 534 -27.44 8.55 5.14
C ARG A 534 -28.36 7.34 4.97
N GLY A 535 -27.85 6.23 4.44
CA GLY A 535 -28.66 5.01 4.27
C GLY A 535 -29.23 4.48 5.59
N TRP A 536 -28.43 4.52 6.67
CA TRP A 536 -28.92 4.16 8.01
C TRP A 536 -29.92 5.18 8.58
N ALA A 537 -29.71 6.48 8.35
CA ALA A 537 -30.67 7.51 8.74
C ALA A 537 -32.04 7.31 8.06
N GLU A 538 -32.03 7.06 6.76
CA GLU A 538 -33.23 6.75 5.96
C GLU A 538 -33.95 5.51 6.47
N PHE A 539 -33.20 4.43 6.73
CA PHE A 539 -33.78 3.22 7.32
C PHE A 539 -34.40 3.49 8.69
N LEU A 540 -33.68 4.15 9.61
CA LEU A 540 -34.17 4.46 10.95
C LEU A 540 -35.41 5.36 10.96
N ALA A 541 -35.60 6.18 9.93
CA ALA A 541 -36.83 6.96 9.75
C ALA A 541 -38.07 6.06 9.57
N THR A 542 -37.89 4.84 9.06
CA THR A 542 -38.98 3.86 8.83
C THR A 542 -39.27 2.95 10.04
N GLN A 543 -38.36 2.87 11.02
CA GLN A 543 -38.43 1.88 12.12
C GLN A 543 -39.17 2.37 13.37
N GLY A 544 -39.67 3.62 13.40
CA GLY A 544 -40.30 4.21 14.57
C GLY A 544 -41.76 4.63 14.40
N PRO A 545 -42.38 5.19 15.46
CA PRO A 545 -41.79 5.42 16.78
C PRO A 545 -41.67 4.13 17.61
N PHE A 546 -40.63 4.04 18.44
CA PHE A 546 -40.49 2.99 19.45
C PHE A 546 -41.42 3.20 20.65
N SER A 547 -41.76 2.12 21.37
CA SER A 547 -42.77 2.14 22.43
C SER A 547 -42.38 2.98 23.66
N ALA A 548 -43.37 3.32 24.51
CA ALA A 548 -43.21 4.22 25.67
C ALA A 548 -42.18 3.74 26.73
N GLY A 549 -41.76 2.47 26.70
CA GLY A 549 -40.68 1.93 27.54
C GLY A 549 -39.26 2.20 27.03
N ALA A 550 -39.12 2.83 25.85
CA ALA A 550 -37.85 3.02 25.14
C ALA A 550 -37.59 4.49 24.77
N ALA A 551 -37.94 5.44 25.66
CA ALA A 551 -37.86 6.88 25.37
C ALA A 551 -36.45 7.37 24.99
N GLU A 552 -35.39 6.75 25.51
CA GLU A 552 -34.00 7.03 25.10
C GLU A 552 -33.69 6.50 23.71
N ALA A 553 -34.10 5.27 23.40
CA ALA A 553 -33.92 4.70 22.07
C ALA A 553 -34.72 5.47 21.02
N GLU A 554 -35.94 5.93 21.34
CA GLU A 554 -36.72 6.76 20.42
C GLU A 554 -36.07 8.13 20.18
N ARG A 555 -35.47 8.74 21.21
CA ARG A 555 -34.69 9.99 21.04
C ARG A 555 -33.48 9.77 20.15
N ALA A 556 -32.73 8.68 20.36
CA ALA A 556 -31.59 8.32 19.53
C ALA A 556 -32.00 8.05 18.08
N ARG A 557 -33.05 7.24 17.87
CA ARG A 557 -33.63 6.95 16.56
C ARG A 557 -34.08 8.23 15.87
N ALA A 558 -34.83 9.10 16.55
CA ALA A 558 -35.31 10.36 15.97
C ALA A 558 -34.15 11.30 15.58
N MET A 559 -33.08 11.35 16.38
CA MET A 559 -31.87 12.12 16.05
C MET A 559 -31.19 11.58 14.78
N LEU A 560 -30.97 10.27 14.69
CA LEU A 560 -30.37 9.65 13.51
C LEU A 560 -31.28 9.70 12.28
N ALA A 561 -32.60 9.53 12.46
CA ALA A 561 -33.57 9.61 11.37
C ALA A 561 -33.68 11.01 10.74
N ALA A 562 -33.35 12.05 11.50
CA ALA A 562 -33.30 13.43 11.01
C ALA A 562 -31.89 13.88 10.57
N TRP A 563 -30.89 12.99 10.68
CA TRP A 563 -29.50 13.31 10.37
C TRP A 563 -29.22 13.25 8.86
N ASP A 564 -28.43 14.20 8.38
CA ASP A 564 -28.03 14.36 6.98
C ASP A 564 -26.82 13.50 6.57
N GLY A 565 -26.32 12.66 7.49
CA GLY A 565 -25.13 11.83 7.28
C GLY A 565 -23.80 12.59 7.40
N ASN A 566 -23.80 13.86 7.82
CA ASN A 566 -22.56 14.63 7.99
C ASN A 566 -21.85 14.26 9.31
N VAL A 567 -20.60 13.77 9.21
CA VAL A 567 -19.75 13.32 10.33
C VAL A 567 -18.78 14.40 10.85
N ALA A 568 -19.08 15.69 10.62
CA ALA A 568 -18.28 16.78 11.18
C ALA A 568 -18.19 16.70 12.71
N GLY A 569 -17.03 17.10 13.27
CA GLY A 569 -16.71 16.92 14.69
C GLY A 569 -17.60 17.69 15.67
N ASP A 570 -18.43 18.61 15.18
CA ASP A 570 -19.42 19.37 15.95
C ASP A 570 -20.84 18.78 15.88
N ARG A 571 -21.04 17.66 15.17
CA ARG A 571 -22.34 17.00 15.01
C ARG A 571 -22.52 15.85 16.03
N PRO A 572 -23.44 15.95 17.02
CA PRO A 572 -23.64 14.88 18.01
C PRO A 572 -24.19 13.59 17.40
N ALA A 573 -24.97 13.69 16.32
CA ALA A 573 -25.49 12.53 15.58
C ALA A 573 -24.38 11.66 14.99
N ALA A 574 -23.21 12.23 14.68
CA ALA A 574 -22.07 11.49 14.14
C ALA A 574 -21.50 10.50 15.17
N LEU A 575 -21.30 10.94 16.41
CA LEU A 575 -20.86 10.05 17.50
C LEU A 575 -21.89 8.96 17.77
N LEU A 576 -23.16 9.34 17.83
CA LEU A 576 -24.25 8.38 18.03
C LEU A 576 -24.30 7.34 16.91
N TYR A 577 -24.08 7.76 15.66
CA TYR A 577 -24.00 6.87 14.51
C TYR A 577 -22.83 5.89 14.62
N GLU A 578 -21.65 6.33 15.04
CA GLU A 578 -20.51 5.42 15.22
C GLU A 578 -20.77 4.38 16.32
N CYS A 579 -21.36 4.77 17.45
CA CYS A 579 -21.77 3.81 18.49
C CYS A 579 -22.83 2.84 17.96
N PHE A 580 -23.87 3.36 17.30
CA PHE A 580 -24.92 2.53 16.67
C PHE A 580 -24.35 1.54 15.66
N ARG A 581 -23.37 1.94 14.84
CA ARG A 581 -22.72 1.09 13.85
C ARG A 581 -22.00 -0.08 14.52
N ILE A 582 -21.26 0.17 15.60
CA ILE A 582 -20.56 -0.88 16.37
C ILE A 582 -21.58 -1.86 16.94
N ASP A 583 -22.60 -1.36 17.64
CA ASP A 583 -23.61 -2.18 18.31
C ASP A 583 -24.43 -3.02 17.32
N VAL A 584 -24.81 -2.45 16.17
CA VAL A 584 -25.55 -3.17 15.13
C VAL A 584 -24.67 -4.20 14.42
N THR A 585 -23.41 -3.89 14.16
CA THR A 585 -22.45 -4.86 13.59
C THR A 585 -22.38 -6.08 14.50
N GLU A 586 -22.22 -5.87 15.80
CA GLU A 586 -22.19 -6.94 16.79
C GLU A 586 -23.52 -7.70 16.85
N ALA A 587 -24.64 -7.00 17.00
CA ALA A 587 -25.95 -7.62 17.14
C ALA A 587 -26.35 -8.47 15.91
N VAL A 588 -25.92 -8.08 14.71
CA VAL A 588 -26.26 -8.79 13.46
C VAL A 588 -25.25 -9.90 13.15
N LEU A 589 -23.94 -9.60 13.19
CA LEU A 589 -22.93 -10.52 12.68
C LEU A 589 -22.46 -11.53 13.74
N ARG A 590 -22.38 -11.16 15.03
CA ARG A 590 -21.92 -12.07 16.09
C ARG A 590 -22.76 -13.37 16.17
N PRO A 591 -24.11 -13.34 16.08
CA PRO A 591 -24.91 -14.57 16.08
C PRO A 591 -24.70 -15.45 14.84
N ILE A 592 -24.34 -14.85 13.69
CA ILE A 592 -24.09 -15.57 12.42
C ILE A 592 -22.70 -16.22 12.45
N LEU A 593 -21.70 -15.48 12.92
CA LEU A 593 -20.30 -15.88 12.98
C LEU A 593 -20.01 -16.86 14.13
N GLY A 594 -20.74 -16.73 15.24
CA GLY A 594 -20.38 -17.36 16.50
C GLY A 594 -19.19 -16.67 17.20
N GLU A 595 -18.99 -17.00 18.47
CA GLU A 595 -18.03 -16.34 19.36
C GLU A 595 -16.58 -16.43 18.85
N ASP A 596 -16.14 -17.62 18.41
CA ASP A 596 -14.73 -17.84 18.01
C ASP A 596 -14.33 -17.06 16.74
N ALA A 597 -15.24 -16.93 15.77
CA ALA A 597 -15.00 -16.14 14.56
C ALA A 597 -15.11 -14.63 14.83
N TRP A 598 -16.07 -14.22 15.67
CA TRP A 598 -16.25 -12.82 16.07
C TRP A 598 -15.03 -12.28 16.81
N ASP A 599 -14.56 -12.97 17.85
CA ASP A 599 -13.40 -12.57 18.64
C ASP A 599 -12.15 -12.45 17.77
N TRP A 600 -11.97 -13.39 16.83
CA TRP A 600 -10.86 -13.35 15.90
C TRP A 600 -10.94 -12.21 14.88
N LEU A 601 -12.13 -11.87 14.36
CA LEU A 601 -12.28 -10.73 13.44
C LEU A 601 -11.95 -9.40 14.13
N LEU A 602 -12.17 -9.27 15.44
CA LEU A 602 -11.84 -8.08 16.21
C LEU A 602 -10.40 -8.04 16.72
N HIS A 603 -9.85 -9.21 17.08
CA HIS A 603 -8.60 -9.30 17.86
C HIS A 603 -7.52 -10.20 17.24
N GLY A 604 -7.76 -10.79 16.06
CA GLY A 604 -6.79 -11.59 15.30
C GLY A 604 -5.54 -10.80 14.89
N GLY A 605 -5.63 -9.48 15.01
CA GLY A 605 -4.50 -8.56 15.05
C GLY A 605 -3.92 -8.26 13.67
N ASN A 606 -4.76 -8.11 12.65
CA ASN A 606 -4.46 -7.29 11.49
C ASN A 606 -5.74 -6.57 11.04
N ASP A 607 -5.61 -5.62 10.12
CA ASP A 607 -6.75 -4.80 9.68
C ASP A 607 -7.73 -5.55 8.77
N GLN A 608 -7.45 -6.82 8.39
CA GLN A 608 -8.33 -7.59 7.51
C GLN A 608 -9.64 -7.99 8.19
N GLY A 609 -9.59 -8.36 9.48
CA GLY A 609 -10.79 -8.75 10.21
C GLY A 609 -11.81 -7.60 10.34
N PRO A 610 -11.40 -6.43 10.86
CA PRO A 610 -12.25 -5.25 10.90
C PRO A 610 -12.72 -4.82 9.50
N ALA A 611 -11.87 -4.89 8.48
CA ALA A 611 -12.26 -4.55 7.10
C ALA A 611 -13.38 -5.45 6.56
N GLN A 612 -13.34 -6.76 6.86
CA GLN A 612 -14.40 -7.71 6.47
C GLN A 612 -15.74 -7.36 7.13
N LEU A 613 -15.74 -7.12 8.45
CA LEU A 613 -16.94 -6.68 9.18
C LEU A 613 -17.53 -5.40 8.57
N GLN A 614 -16.67 -4.42 8.29
CA GLN A 614 -17.09 -3.16 7.69
C GLN A 614 -17.68 -3.32 6.29
N ARG A 615 -17.15 -4.25 5.48
CA ARG A 615 -17.65 -4.56 4.13
C ARG A 615 -19.01 -5.25 4.18
N TRP A 616 -19.17 -6.30 4.96
CA TRP A 616 -20.45 -7.00 5.10
C TRP A 616 -21.55 -6.04 5.59
N MET A 617 -21.24 -5.19 6.58
CA MET A 617 -22.18 -4.20 7.08
C MET A 617 -22.51 -3.08 6.10
N TYR A 618 -21.60 -2.74 5.17
CA TYR A 618 -21.91 -1.80 4.09
C TYR A 618 -23.00 -2.36 3.18
N TYR A 619 -22.80 -3.58 2.68
CA TYR A 619 -23.74 -4.20 1.73
C TYR A 619 -25.06 -4.54 2.38
N LEU A 620 -25.06 -4.96 3.66
CA LEU A 620 -26.29 -5.11 4.42
C LEU A 620 -27.08 -3.79 4.48
N GLY A 621 -26.39 -2.69 4.82
CA GLY A 621 -27.02 -1.36 4.88
C GLY A 621 -27.56 -0.88 3.53
N ALA A 622 -26.83 -1.15 2.44
CA ALA A 622 -27.25 -0.83 1.08
C ALA A 622 -28.45 -1.67 0.59
N ALA A 623 -28.68 -2.85 1.16
CA ALA A 623 -29.83 -3.70 0.85
C ALA A 623 -31.09 -3.33 1.66
N LEU A 624 -31.02 -2.37 2.61
CA LEU A 624 -32.17 -2.01 3.45
C LEU A 624 -33.23 -1.24 2.66
N PRO A 625 -34.54 -1.51 2.90
CA PRO A 625 -35.63 -0.80 2.24
C PRO A 625 -35.56 0.71 2.45
N GLY A 626 -35.70 1.49 1.36
CA GLY A 626 -35.70 2.95 1.40
C GLY A 626 -34.32 3.59 1.21
N SER A 627 -33.23 2.82 1.20
CA SER A 627 -31.92 3.33 0.80
C SER A 627 -31.88 3.53 -0.72
N ALA A 628 -31.66 4.76 -1.17
CA ALA A 628 -31.53 5.06 -2.60
C ALA A 628 -30.12 4.64 -3.09
N GLY A 629 -29.96 3.40 -3.57
CA GLY A 629 -28.67 2.99 -4.14
C GLY A 629 -28.55 1.56 -4.66
N THR A 630 -29.15 1.29 -5.84
CA THR A 630 -28.87 0.21 -6.84
C THR A 630 -28.97 -1.27 -6.37
N PRO A 631 -29.32 -2.21 -7.29
CA PRO A 631 -30.06 -3.45 -7.01
C PRO A 631 -29.33 -4.53 -6.21
#